data_AF-A0A845FDU6-F1
#
_entry.id   AF-A0A845FDU6-F1
#
_cell.length_a   1.000
_cell.length_b   1.000
_cell.length_c   1.000
_cell.angle_alpha   90.00
_cell.angle_beta   90.00
_cell.angle_gamma   90.00
#
_symmetry.space_group_name_H-M   'P 1'
#
loop_
_entity.id
_entity.type
_entity.pdbx_description
1 polymer ?
#
loop_
_entity_poly.entity_id
_entity_poly.type
_entity_poly.pdbx_seq_one_letter_code
_entity_poly.pdbx_strand_id
1 'polypeptide(L)'
;MSNNHSFTITISNNKTEKAGISYLQSQDERFIYPDIKMRKKLLELLGLPSRYSKTFDLIFVDPVNKEDNEVIIDDETTFNLIELKTTQKELHNNPSGFFFGATENEFNLAEMLGDRYKFCFVCLHSNCPSYQLLTLEELRRIIKTKRIQYQINL
;
A
#
# COMPACT_ATOMS: atom_id res chain seq x y z
N MET A 1 4.82 38.51 6.78
CA MET A 1 5.25 37.58 7.85
C MET A 1 4.59 36.24 7.55
N SER A 2 5.39 35.25 7.19
CA SER A 2 4.96 33.90 6.79
C SER A 2 4.54 33.10 8.02
N ASN A 3 3.26 32.76 8.13
CA ASN A 3 2.78 31.85 9.18
C ASN A 3 3.30 30.44 8.89
N ASN A 4 4.09 29.93 9.84
CA ASN A 4 4.54 28.54 9.93
C ASN A 4 3.33 27.59 10.07
N HIS A 5 2.75 27.17 8.96
CA HIS A 5 1.93 25.96 8.97
C HIS A 5 2.86 24.75 8.99
N SER A 6 2.97 24.15 10.17
CA SER A 6 3.90 23.09 10.51
C SER A 6 3.65 21.81 9.70
N PHE A 7 4.70 21.32 9.02
CA PHE A 7 4.82 20.09 8.23
C PHE A 7 4.72 18.78 9.05
N THR A 8 4.04 18.79 10.21
CA THR A 8 4.10 17.73 11.22
C THR A 8 3.38 16.44 10.79
N ILE A 9 2.32 16.55 9.97
CA ILE A 9 1.52 15.39 9.51
C ILE A 9 2.28 14.62 8.41
N THR A 10 2.93 15.31 7.46
CA THR A 10 3.64 14.66 6.35
C THR A 10 4.89 13.91 6.81
N ILE A 11 5.68 14.49 7.72
CA ILE A 11 6.91 13.84 8.22
C ILE A 11 6.58 12.61 9.08
N SER A 12 5.56 12.71 9.94
CA SER A 12 5.13 11.57 10.77
C SER A 12 4.57 10.43 9.93
N ASN A 13 3.76 10.72 8.92
CA ASN A 13 3.22 9.73 7.99
C ASN A 13 4.34 8.96 7.26
N ASN A 14 5.35 9.67 6.74
CA ASN A 14 6.49 9.05 6.06
C ASN A 14 7.28 8.11 6.99
N LYS A 15 7.38 8.45 8.28
CA LYS A 15 8.05 7.59 9.28
C LYS A 15 7.25 6.32 9.57
N THR A 16 5.92 6.43 9.70
CA THR A 16 5.04 5.28 9.92
C THR A 16 4.96 4.35 8.72
N GLU A 17 4.94 4.91 7.50
CA GLU A 17 4.93 4.12 6.27
C GLU A 17 6.22 3.31 6.15
N LYS A 18 7.38 3.95 6.33
CA LYS A 18 8.68 3.25 6.32
C LYS A 18 8.75 2.15 7.39
N ALA A 19 8.24 2.41 8.59
CA ALA A 19 8.16 1.39 9.65
C ALA A 19 7.23 0.24 9.27
N GLY A 20 6.11 0.52 8.59
CA GLY A 20 5.19 -0.49 8.05
C GLY A 20 5.86 -1.38 7.01
N ILE A 21 6.61 -0.79 6.08
CA ILE A 21 7.38 -1.54 5.08
C ILE A 21 8.41 -2.44 5.76
N SER A 22 9.21 -1.90 6.69
CA SER A 22 10.21 -2.70 7.42
C SER A 22 9.58 -3.84 8.23
N TYR A 23 8.42 -3.59 8.85
CA TYR A 23 7.67 -4.62 9.54
C TYR A 23 7.24 -5.74 8.58
N LEU A 24 6.58 -5.40 7.47
CA LEU A 24 6.13 -6.40 6.48
C LEU A 24 7.29 -7.24 5.94
N GLN A 25 8.40 -6.60 5.57
CA GLN A 25 9.59 -7.28 5.07
C GLN A 25 10.25 -8.21 6.10
N SER A 26 10.09 -7.91 7.40
CA SER A 26 10.54 -8.82 8.47
C SER A 26 9.63 -10.03 8.66
N GLN A 27 8.37 -9.94 8.22
CA GLN A 27 7.38 -11.03 8.31
C GLN A 27 7.41 -11.95 7.10
N ASP A 28 7.59 -11.39 5.90
CA ASP A 28 7.62 -12.14 4.64
C ASP A 28 8.51 -11.42 3.60
N GLU A 29 9.54 -12.11 3.10
CA GLU A 29 10.48 -11.54 2.12
C GLU A 29 9.85 -11.28 0.74
N ARG A 30 8.65 -11.82 0.50
CA ARG A 30 7.88 -11.61 -0.74
C ARG A 30 7.36 -10.18 -0.86
N PHE A 31 7.31 -9.43 0.23
CA PHE A 31 7.04 -7.99 0.19
C PHE A 31 8.27 -7.24 -0.32
N ILE A 32 8.19 -6.73 -1.54
CA ILE A 32 9.31 -6.04 -2.18
C ILE A 32 8.93 -4.58 -2.39
N TYR A 33 9.89 -3.70 -2.10
CA TYR A 33 9.79 -2.28 -2.43
C TYR A 33 10.29 -2.06 -3.86
N PRO A 34 9.39 -1.76 -4.82
CA PRO A 34 9.79 -1.61 -6.21
C PRO A 34 10.40 -0.22 -6.44
N ASP A 35 11.57 -0.19 -7.07
CA ASP A 35 12.19 1.04 -7.52
C ASP A 35 11.46 1.65 -8.73
N ILE A 36 11.96 2.78 -9.24
CA ILE A 36 11.31 3.49 -10.36
C ILE A 36 11.29 2.64 -11.63
N LYS A 37 12.35 1.87 -11.91
CA LYS A 37 12.45 1.03 -13.11
C LYS A 37 11.48 -0.15 -13.02
N MET A 38 11.46 -0.82 -11.87
CA MET A 38 10.54 -1.92 -11.57
C MET A 38 9.09 -1.46 -11.66
N ARG A 39 8.73 -0.32 -11.04
CA ARG A 39 7.38 0.26 -11.15
C ARG A 39 6.94 0.45 -12.60
N LYS A 40 7.83 0.94 -13.46
CA LYS A 40 7.54 1.10 -14.89
C LYS A 40 7.29 -0.26 -15.56
N LYS A 41 8.18 -1.24 -15.32
CA LYS A 41 8.05 -2.61 -15.86
C LYS A 41 6.74 -3.27 -15.43
N LEU A 42 6.38 -3.17 -14.15
CA LEU A 42 5.13 -3.74 -13.60
C LEU A 42 3.88 -3.15 -14.27
N LEU A 43 3.86 -1.82 -14.48
CA LEU A 43 2.74 -1.18 -15.17
C LEU A 43 2.68 -1.58 -16.65
N GLU A 44 3.83 -1.71 -17.32
CA GLU A 44 3.91 -2.19 -18.71
C GLU A 44 3.36 -3.62 -18.83
N LEU A 45 3.75 -4.52 -17.92
CA LEU A 45 3.23 -5.89 -17.84
C LEU A 45 1.71 -5.91 -17.67
N LEU A 46 1.18 -5.06 -16.78
CA LEU A 46 -0.27 -4.96 -16.53
C LEU A 46 -1.04 -4.16 -17.60
N GLY A 47 -0.38 -3.63 -18.62
CA GLY A 47 -1.02 -2.76 -19.63
C GLY A 47 -1.58 -1.45 -19.07
N LEU A 48 -1.00 -0.93 -17.98
CA LEU A 48 -1.48 0.25 -17.25
C LEU A 48 -0.71 1.53 -17.61
N PRO A 49 -1.36 2.70 -17.60
CA PRO A 49 -0.68 3.97 -17.86
C PRO A 49 0.25 4.37 -16.69
N SER A 50 1.34 5.07 -17.03
CA SER A 50 2.38 5.51 -16.09
C SER A 50 1.90 6.41 -14.95
N ARG A 51 0.71 7.04 -15.09
CA ARG A 51 0.07 7.83 -14.03
C ARG A 51 -0.17 7.03 -12.74
N TYR A 52 -0.29 5.70 -12.83
CA TYR A 52 -0.48 4.81 -11.68
C TYR A 52 0.82 4.42 -10.96
N SER A 53 1.97 4.93 -11.40
CA SER A 53 3.29 4.56 -10.84
C SER A 53 3.46 4.89 -9.36
N LYS A 54 2.63 5.80 -8.83
CA LYS A 54 2.61 6.21 -7.41
C LYS A 54 1.32 5.79 -6.69
N THR A 55 0.57 4.84 -7.24
CA THR A 55 -0.73 4.39 -6.73
C THR A 55 -0.63 3.05 -5.99
N PHE A 56 0.59 2.65 -5.62
CA PHE A 56 0.86 1.48 -4.79
C PHE A 56 2.23 1.67 -4.13
N ASP A 57 2.43 1.06 -2.97
CA ASP A 57 3.66 1.24 -2.17
C ASP A 57 4.63 0.08 -2.36
N LEU A 58 4.09 -1.14 -2.39
CA LEU A 58 4.83 -2.39 -2.44
C LEU A 58 4.28 -3.32 -3.53
N ILE A 59 5.02 -4.39 -3.77
CA ILE A 59 4.49 -5.58 -4.44
C ILE A 59 4.63 -6.78 -3.52
N PHE A 60 3.76 -7.77 -3.73
CA PHE A 60 3.90 -9.10 -3.16
C PHE A 60 4.15 -10.08 -4.30
N VAL A 61 5.28 -10.79 -4.29
CA VAL A 61 5.70 -11.67 -5.38
C VAL A 61 5.66 -13.13 -4.94
N ASP A 62 4.98 -13.98 -5.70
CA ASP A 62 4.86 -15.41 -5.41
C ASP A 62 4.77 -16.23 -6.72
N PRO A 63 5.74 -17.12 -7.01
CA PRO A 63 6.96 -17.39 -6.27
C PRO A 63 8.01 -16.28 -6.46
N VAL A 64 8.92 -16.13 -5.49
CA VAL A 64 10.07 -15.22 -5.62
C VAL A 64 11.13 -15.86 -6.52
N ASN A 65 11.39 -15.23 -7.66
CA ASN A 65 12.52 -15.55 -8.53
C ASN A 65 13.59 -14.46 -8.43
N LYS A 66 14.85 -14.84 -8.23
CA LYS A 66 15.99 -13.92 -8.06
C LYS A 66 17.16 -14.36 -8.94
N GLU A 67 17.73 -13.44 -9.71
CA GLU A 67 19.02 -13.60 -10.39
C GLU A 67 19.93 -12.42 -10.01
N ASP A 68 21.21 -12.67 -9.72
CA ASP A 68 22.18 -11.64 -9.33
C ASP A 68 21.72 -10.70 -8.19
N ASN A 69 20.93 -11.23 -7.26
CA ASN A 69 20.25 -10.50 -6.16
C ASN A 69 19.14 -9.51 -6.59
N GLU A 70 18.73 -9.53 -7.85
CA GLU A 70 17.57 -8.79 -8.35
C GLU A 70 16.35 -9.70 -8.48
N VAL A 71 15.17 -9.21 -8.07
CA VAL A 71 13.92 -9.96 -8.24
C VAL A 71 13.47 -9.84 -9.69
N ILE A 72 13.24 -10.99 -10.33
CA ILE A 72 12.75 -11.05 -11.70
C ILE A 72 11.24 -11.25 -11.71
N ILE A 73 10.55 -10.39 -12.45
CA ILE A 73 9.10 -10.43 -12.66
C ILE A 73 8.85 -10.29 -14.15
N ASP A 74 8.44 -11.38 -14.79
CA ASP A 74 8.19 -11.43 -16.24
C ASP A 74 6.74 -11.82 -16.57
N ASP A 75 5.93 -12.11 -15.55
CA ASP A 75 4.53 -12.51 -15.68
C ASP A 75 3.67 -11.68 -14.71
N GLU A 76 2.54 -11.17 -15.19
CA GLU A 76 1.57 -10.40 -14.40
C GLU A 76 0.85 -11.21 -13.33
N THR A 77 0.91 -12.55 -13.40
CA THR A 77 0.24 -13.45 -12.46
C THR A 77 1.09 -13.77 -11.23
N THR A 78 2.40 -13.49 -11.27
CA THR A 78 3.33 -13.81 -10.18
C THR A 78 3.43 -12.71 -9.13
N PHE A 79 2.62 -11.65 -9.23
CA PHE A 79 2.65 -10.57 -8.26
C PHE A 79 1.29 -9.90 -8.02
N ASN A 80 1.18 -9.24 -6.88
CA ASN A 80 0.10 -8.30 -6.58
C ASN A 80 0.68 -6.92 -6.27
N LEU A 81 -0.04 -5.87 -6.69
CA LEU A 81 0.22 -4.51 -6.26
C LEU A 81 -0.38 -4.30 -4.87
N ILE A 82 0.39 -3.67 -3.98
CA ILE A 82 0.03 -3.50 -2.58
C ILE A 82 0.04 -2.01 -2.22
N GLU A 83 -1.08 -1.52 -1.71
CA GLU A 83 -1.22 -0.19 -1.13
C GLU A 83 -1.22 -0.29 0.39
N LEU A 84 -0.30 0.42 1.06
CA LEU A 84 -0.05 0.29 2.48
C LEU A 84 -0.81 1.34 3.28
N LYS A 85 -1.59 0.90 4.27
CA LYS A 85 -2.21 1.75 5.28
C LYS A 85 -1.66 1.35 6.65
N THR A 86 -1.02 2.28 7.34
CA THR A 86 -0.38 2.02 8.64
C THR A 86 -1.11 2.70 9.79
N THR A 87 -1.04 2.11 10.98
CA THR A 87 -1.50 2.75 12.21
C THR A 87 -0.62 2.37 13.39
N GLN A 88 -0.48 3.30 14.34
CA GLN A 88 0.10 3.04 15.66
C GLN A 88 -0.97 2.84 16.74
N LYS A 89 -2.26 2.95 16.40
CA LYS A 89 -3.33 2.68 17.35
C LYS A 89 -3.35 1.20 17.71
N GLU A 90 -3.54 0.89 18.99
CA GLU A 90 -3.74 -0.48 19.45
C GLU A 90 -5.03 -1.06 18.86
N LEU A 91 -4.89 -2.07 17.99
CA LEU A 91 -5.98 -2.75 17.29
C LEU A 91 -5.78 -4.27 17.34
N HIS A 92 -6.32 -4.92 18.36
CA HIS A 92 -6.20 -6.37 18.56
C HIS A 92 -6.84 -7.21 17.44
N ASN A 93 -7.84 -6.67 16.74
CA ASN A 93 -8.58 -7.36 15.68
C ASN A 93 -8.44 -6.61 14.34
N ASN A 94 -7.20 -6.37 13.88
CA ASN A 94 -6.91 -5.68 12.61
C ASN A 94 -7.68 -6.33 11.43
N PRO A 95 -8.45 -5.58 10.60
CA PRO A 95 -8.56 -4.12 10.51
C PRO A 95 -9.81 -3.51 11.17
N SER A 96 -10.45 -4.20 12.11
CA SER A 96 -11.53 -3.62 12.90
C SER A 96 -11.06 -2.38 13.66
N GLY A 97 -11.77 -1.25 13.48
CA GLY A 97 -11.41 0.03 14.11
C GLY A 97 -10.28 0.80 13.42
N PHE A 98 -9.76 0.30 12.28
CA PHE A 98 -8.77 0.97 11.46
C PHE A 98 -9.40 2.17 10.73
N PHE A 99 -8.77 3.34 10.84
CA PHE A 99 -9.17 4.53 10.10
C PHE A 99 -8.12 4.84 9.04
N PHE A 100 -8.53 4.93 7.77
CA PHE A 100 -7.62 5.14 6.65
C PHE A 100 -8.27 6.06 5.59
N GLY A 101 -7.42 6.69 4.79
CA GLY A 101 -7.82 7.38 3.56
C GLY A 101 -7.26 6.62 2.36
N ALA A 102 -7.93 6.75 1.21
CA ALA A 102 -7.47 6.24 -0.06
C ALA A 102 -7.87 7.21 -1.18
N THR A 103 -6.99 7.40 -2.16
CA THR A 103 -7.27 8.28 -3.30
C THR A 103 -8.21 7.62 -4.31
N GLU A 104 -8.81 8.42 -5.19
CA GLU A 104 -9.63 7.89 -6.29
C GLU A 104 -8.81 7.01 -7.23
N ASN A 105 -7.54 7.35 -7.48
CA ASN A 105 -6.65 6.51 -8.29
C ASN A 105 -6.42 5.13 -7.66
N GLU A 106 -6.24 5.04 -6.34
CA GLU A 106 -6.11 3.75 -5.63
C GLU A 106 -7.37 2.90 -5.79
N PHE A 107 -8.55 3.50 -5.61
CA PHE A 107 -9.81 2.77 -5.80
C PHE A 107 -10.01 2.32 -7.26
N ASN A 108 -9.76 3.21 -8.23
CA ASN A 108 -9.89 2.89 -9.64
C ASN A 108 -8.93 1.76 -10.05
N LEU A 109 -7.69 1.81 -9.58
CA LEU A 109 -6.71 0.77 -9.86
C LEU A 109 -7.11 -0.57 -9.23
N ALA A 110 -7.64 -0.55 -8.00
CA ALA A 110 -8.16 -1.73 -7.34
C ALA A 110 -9.37 -2.34 -8.05
N GLU A 111 -10.28 -1.52 -8.59
CA GLU A 111 -11.40 -1.99 -9.41
C GLU A 111 -10.92 -2.65 -10.71
N MET A 112 -9.94 -2.03 -11.39
CA MET A 112 -9.39 -2.56 -12.64
C MET A 112 -8.65 -3.89 -12.46
N LEU A 113 -7.92 -4.04 -11.36
CA LEU A 113 -7.04 -5.19 -11.14
C LEU A 113 -7.67 -6.32 -10.30
N GLY A 114 -8.80 -6.05 -9.65
CA GLY A 114 -9.50 -7.03 -8.81
C GLY A 114 -8.57 -7.64 -7.76
N ASP A 115 -8.42 -8.96 -7.79
CA ASP A 115 -7.61 -9.69 -6.81
C ASP A 115 -6.11 -9.37 -6.86
N ARG A 116 -5.63 -8.76 -7.96
CA ARG A 116 -4.21 -8.38 -8.13
C ARG A 116 -3.81 -7.09 -7.45
N TYR A 117 -4.76 -6.37 -6.87
CA TYR A 117 -4.49 -5.19 -6.06
C TYR A 117 -5.06 -5.39 -4.66
N LYS A 118 -4.20 -5.26 -3.65
CA LYS A 118 -4.61 -5.41 -2.24
C LYS A 118 -4.31 -4.15 -1.46
N PHE A 119 -5.22 -3.80 -0.55
CA PHE A 119 -4.93 -2.88 0.54
C PHE A 119 -4.31 -3.67 1.68
N CYS A 120 -3.14 -3.24 2.16
CA CYS A 120 -2.43 -3.83 3.29
C CYS A 120 -2.60 -2.95 4.53
N PHE A 121 -3.32 -3.43 5.52
CA PHE A 121 -3.55 -2.75 6.79
C PHE A 121 -2.54 -3.23 7.82
N VAL A 122 -1.62 -2.37 8.24
CA VAL A 122 -0.56 -2.71 9.21
C VAL A 122 -0.80 -1.98 10.53
N CYS A 123 -0.92 -2.75 11.61
CA CYS A 123 -0.88 -2.24 12.98
C CYS A 123 0.55 -2.39 13.52
N LEU A 124 1.17 -1.27 13.86
CA LEU A 124 2.53 -1.19 14.41
C LEU A 124 2.55 -1.05 15.94
N HIS A 125 1.40 -1.14 16.60
CA HIS A 125 1.34 -1.03 18.05
C HIS A 125 2.02 -2.25 18.70
N SER A 126 2.90 -2.02 19.68
CA SER A 126 3.76 -3.06 20.26
C SER A 126 3.02 -4.23 20.90
N ASN A 127 1.80 -4.00 21.41
CA ASN A 127 1.00 -5.04 22.05
C ASN A 127 0.28 -5.96 21.06
N CYS A 128 0.11 -5.52 19.81
CA CYS A 128 -0.68 -6.24 18.80
C CYS A 128 -0.17 -5.99 17.37
N PRO A 129 1.14 -6.16 17.10
CA PRO A 129 1.67 -5.98 15.76
C PRO A 129 1.03 -7.00 14.81
N SER A 130 0.47 -6.53 13.70
CA SER A 130 -0.23 -7.40 12.75
C SER A 130 -0.35 -6.73 11.39
N TYR A 131 -0.60 -7.53 10.36
CA TYR A 131 -1.03 -7.02 9.05
C TYR A 131 -2.17 -7.86 8.47
N GLN A 132 -2.98 -7.23 7.62
CA GLN A 132 -4.04 -7.90 6.87
C GLN A 132 -4.04 -7.38 5.43
N LEU A 133 -4.08 -8.30 4.47
CA LEU A 133 -4.31 -8.00 3.06
C LEU A 133 -5.80 -8.15 2.74
N LEU A 134 -6.36 -7.20 2.02
CA LEU A 134 -7.76 -7.24 1.55
C LEU A 134 -7.87 -6.75 0.11
N THR A 135 -8.70 -7.42 -0.68
CA THR A 135 -9.17 -6.89 -1.96
C THR A 135 -10.12 -5.73 -1.75
N LEU A 136 -10.41 -4.98 -2.82
CA LEU A 136 -11.47 -3.98 -2.78
C LEU A 136 -12.84 -4.60 -2.44
N GLU A 137 -13.12 -5.80 -2.92
CA GLU A 137 -14.39 -6.48 -2.63
C GLU A 137 -14.52 -6.82 -1.14
N GLU A 138 -13.48 -7.42 -0.56
CA GLU A 138 -13.43 -7.73 0.88
C GLU A 138 -13.53 -6.47 1.73
N LEU A 139 -12.81 -5.42 1.33
CA LEU A 139 -12.81 -4.13 2.01
C LEU A 139 -14.21 -3.49 2.00
N ARG A 140 -14.93 -3.54 0.87
CA ARG A 140 -16.31 -3.02 0.76
C ARG A 140 -17.29 -3.74 1.70
N ARG A 141 -17.12 -5.03 1.96
CA ARG A 141 -17.97 -5.80 2.88
C ARG A 141 -17.81 -5.36 4.33
N ILE A 142 -16.62 -4.89 4.71
CA ILE A 142 -16.30 -4.52 6.10
C ILE A 142 -16.38 -3.02 6.39
N ILE A 143 -16.24 -2.15 5.38
CA ILE A 143 -16.42 -0.70 5.57
C ILE A 143 -17.86 -0.42 6.04
N LYS A 144 -17.99 0.24 7.20
CA LYS A 144 -19.29 0.68 7.74
C LYS A 144 -19.56 2.17 7.54
N THR A 145 -18.51 2.99 7.51
CA THR A 145 -18.60 4.44 7.43
C THR A 145 -17.61 4.97 6.40
N LYS A 146 -18.07 5.88 5.52
CA LYS A 146 -17.24 6.57 4.53
C LYS A 146 -17.26 8.07 4.78
N ARG A 147 -16.10 8.72 4.70
CA ARG A 147 -15.95 10.19 4.71
C ARG A 147 -15.22 10.59 3.42
N ILE A 148 -15.72 11.63 2.75
CA ILE A 148 -15.10 12.17 1.52
C ILE A 148 -14.41 13.48 1.89
N GLN A 149 -13.18 13.65 1.41
CA GLN A 149 -12.36 14.84 1.60
C GLN A 149 -12.05 15.45 0.24
N TYR A 150 -12.04 16.78 0.15
CA TYR A 150 -11.68 17.51 -1.07
C TYR A 150 -10.41 18.33 -0.80
N GLN A 151 -9.50 18.34 -1.77
CA GLN A 151 -8.28 19.14 -1.73
C GLN A 151 -8.28 20.10 -2.92
N ILE A 152 -8.04 21.38 -2.65
CA ILE A 152 -7.83 22.39 -3.70
C ILE A 152 -6.33 22.43 -3.97
N ASN A 153 -5.94 22.12 -5.21
CA ASN A 153 -4.58 22.30 -5.69
C ASN A 153 -4.55 23.59 -6.53
N LEU A 154 -3.87 24.62 -6.04
CA LEU A 154 -3.60 25.87 -6.77
C LEU A 154 -2.26 25.78 -7.48
#